data_AF-A0A3D2AYS3-F1
#
_entry.id   AF-A0A3D2AYS3-F1
#
_cell.length_a   1.000
_cell.length_b   1.000
_cell.length_c   1.000
_cell.angle_alpha   90.00
_cell.angle_beta   90.00
_cell.angle_gamma   90.00
#
_symmetry.space_group_name_H-M   'P 1'
#
loop_
_entity.id
_entity.type
_entity.pdbx_description
1 polymer ?
#
loop_
_entity_poly.entity_id
_entity_poly.type
_entity_poly.pdbx_seq_one_letter_code
_entity_poly.pdbx_strand_id
1 'polypeptide(L)'
;MWCYSEPLEDCLDIRGYVAFYWSKVDAWFEENEQVFFGVKDPYTRVDCLRSNRLIEIYINSLLVAKTTSPILLVETGLPRRFYIPLSDVITSYLAQNSRKIPSPYKGEAQYYDFKNEEESIEDIAWVYNNPIPEVSAIQNCICFPQGKVDMYVDGVLETRPKTRWD
;
A
#
# COMPACT_ATOMS: atom_id res chain seq x y z
N MET A 1 -1.60 -22.40 17.62
CA MET A 1 -2.83 -22.18 18.40
C MET A 1 -2.42 -21.63 19.75
N TRP A 2 -3.23 -20.76 20.33
CA TRP A 2 -3.00 -20.15 21.64
C TRP A 2 -4.36 -19.87 22.30
N CYS A 3 -4.38 -19.68 23.61
CA CYS A 3 -5.58 -19.31 24.36
C CYS A 3 -5.21 -18.49 25.59
N TYR A 4 -6.19 -17.81 26.18
CA TYR A 4 -6.07 -17.22 27.50
C TYR A 4 -6.67 -18.19 28.53
N SER A 5 -5.81 -18.89 29.28
CA SER A 5 -6.27 -19.76 30.38
C SER A 5 -6.99 -18.97 31.46
N GLU A 6 -6.55 -17.73 31.70
CA GLU A 6 -7.16 -16.76 32.61
C GLU A 6 -7.30 -15.42 31.86
N PRO A 7 -8.43 -15.18 31.17
CA PRO A 7 -8.67 -13.92 30.47
C PRO A 7 -8.80 -12.74 31.43
N LEU A 8 -8.54 -11.53 30.93
CA LEU A 8 -8.82 -10.28 31.64
C LEU A 8 -10.32 -10.16 31.95
N GLU A 9 -10.66 -9.44 33.02
CA GLU A 9 -12.03 -9.32 33.55
C GLU A 9 -13.03 -8.78 32.52
N ASP A 10 -12.60 -7.84 31.66
CA ASP A 10 -13.42 -7.26 30.60
C ASP A 10 -13.63 -8.18 29.38
N CYS A 11 -12.90 -9.31 29.31
CA CYS A 11 -12.93 -10.25 28.19
C CYS A 11 -13.14 -11.70 28.67
N LEU A 12 -13.99 -11.92 29.68
CA LEU A 12 -14.25 -13.26 30.21
C LEU A 12 -15.00 -14.17 29.21
N ASP A 13 -15.66 -13.59 28.23
CA ASP A 13 -16.42 -14.26 27.16
C ASP A 13 -15.57 -15.14 26.24
N ILE A 14 -14.27 -14.83 26.10
CA ILE A 14 -13.33 -15.67 25.34
C ILE A 14 -12.73 -16.83 26.15
N ARG A 15 -13.15 -17.04 27.40
CA ARG A 15 -12.69 -18.19 28.21
C ARG A 15 -13.06 -19.51 27.52
N GLY A 16 -12.09 -20.41 27.41
CA GLY A 16 -12.28 -21.72 26.78
C GLY A 16 -12.24 -21.68 25.24
N TYR A 17 -12.13 -20.50 24.63
CA TYR A 17 -11.85 -20.39 23.21
C TYR A 17 -10.35 -20.49 22.93
N VAL A 18 -10.03 -20.92 21.71
CA VAL A 18 -8.67 -20.98 21.18
C VAL A 18 -8.59 -20.12 19.93
N ALA A 19 -7.43 -19.51 19.70
CA ALA A 19 -7.12 -18.77 18.50
C ALA A 19 -5.98 -19.44 17.74
N PHE A 20 -6.00 -19.33 16.42
CA PHE A 20 -4.96 -19.87 15.56
C PHE A 20 -4.04 -18.74 15.10
N TYR A 21 -2.76 -19.07 14.92
CA TYR A 21 -1.87 -18.16 14.21
C TYR A 21 -2.25 -18.20 12.74
N TRP A 22 -2.35 -17.02 12.11
CA TRP A 22 -2.78 -16.90 10.71
C TRP A 22 -2.01 -17.85 9.78
N SER A 23 -0.69 -17.93 9.95
CA SER A 23 0.23 -18.76 9.14
C SER A 23 0.20 -20.26 9.47
N LYS A 24 -0.64 -20.71 10.41
CA LYS A 24 -0.77 -22.12 10.81
C LYS A 24 -2.08 -22.75 10.34
N VAL A 25 -2.86 -22.02 9.54
CA VAL A 25 -4.11 -22.47 8.93
C VAL A 25 -3.98 -22.30 7.43
N ASP A 26 -4.48 -23.27 6.65
CA ASP A 26 -4.33 -23.26 5.19
C ASP A 26 -5.18 -22.16 4.51
N ALA A 27 -6.33 -21.83 5.08
CA ALA A 27 -7.23 -20.79 4.58
C ALA A 27 -8.14 -20.23 5.68
N TRP A 28 -8.56 -18.97 5.51
CA TRP A 28 -9.50 -18.26 6.36
C TRP A 28 -10.69 -17.83 5.53
N PHE A 29 -11.90 -17.82 6.10
CA PHE A 29 -13.13 -17.46 5.40
C PHE A 29 -13.98 -16.52 6.25
N GLU A 30 -14.54 -15.51 5.59
CA GLU A 30 -15.68 -14.75 6.07
C GLU A 30 -16.90 -15.24 5.30
N GLU A 31 -17.82 -15.93 5.98
CA GLU A 31 -18.85 -16.73 5.33
C GLU A 31 -18.24 -17.72 4.32
N ASN A 32 -18.58 -17.63 3.04
CA ASN A 32 -18.04 -18.47 1.96
C ASN A 32 -16.89 -17.81 1.18
N GLU A 33 -16.51 -16.58 1.54
CA GLU A 33 -15.47 -15.82 0.85
C GLU A 33 -14.13 -16.03 1.54
N GLN A 34 -13.12 -16.50 0.79
CA GLN A 34 -11.79 -16.67 1.34
C GLN A 34 -11.15 -15.30 1.63
N VAL A 35 -10.66 -15.14 2.85
CA VAL A 35 -9.93 -13.96 3.30
C VAL A 35 -8.44 -14.19 3.12
N PHE A 36 -7.80 -13.26 2.41
CA PHE A 36 -6.36 -13.24 2.20
C PHE A 36 -5.72 -12.19 3.09
N PHE A 37 -4.54 -12.49 3.62
CA PHE A 37 -3.65 -11.55 4.32
C PHE A 37 -4.10 -11.00 5.68
N GLY A 38 -5.39 -11.03 5.99
CA GLY A 38 -5.95 -10.65 7.29
C GLY A 38 -7.43 -10.26 7.16
N VAL A 39 -8.14 -10.23 8.29
CA VAL A 39 -9.51 -9.71 8.32
C VAL A 39 -9.54 -8.20 8.08
N LYS A 40 -10.58 -7.72 7.39
CA LYS A 40 -10.80 -6.30 7.19
C LYS A 40 -11.49 -5.71 8.43
N ASP A 41 -11.06 -4.52 8.85
CA ASP A 41 -11.74 -3.74 9.87
C ASP A 41 -12.98 -3.07 9.22
N PRO A 42 -14.20 -3.29 9.75
CA PRO A 42 -15.43 -2.71 9.19
C PRO A 42 -15.46 -1.17 9.19
N TYR A 43 -14.59 -0.51 9.96
CA TYR A 43 -14.48 0.94 10.01
C TYR A 43 -13.37 1.51 9.12
N THR A 44 -12.53 0.65 8.54
CA THR A 44 -11.51 1.08 7.58
C THR A 44 -12.15 1.24 6.20
N ARG A 45 -11.98 2.42 5.60
CA ARG A 45 -12.34 2.66 4.20
C ARG A 45 -11.10 2.83 3.36
N VAL A 46 -11.18 2.37 2.12
CA VAL A 46 -10.17 2.60 1.08
C VAL A 46 -10.87 3.05 -0.19
N ASP A 47 -10.76 4.34 -0.48
CA ASP A 47 -11.42 4.99 -1.61
C ASP A 47 -10.40 5.29 -2.71
N CYS A 48 -10.73 4.96 -3.96
CA CYS A 48 -9.92 5.27 -5.15
C CYS A 48 -10.60 6.35 -6.00
N LEU A 49 -10.02 7.54 -6.06
CA LEU A 49 -10.59 8.72 -6.70
C LEU A 49 -9.76 9.12 -7.92
N ARG A 50 -10.38 9.11 -9.10
CA ARG A 50 -9.75 9.67 -10.31
C ARG A 50 -9.58 11.18 -10.15
N SER A 51 -8.44 11.69 -10.58
CA SER A 51 -8.15 13.11 -10.53
C SER A 51 -7.45 13.58 -11.80
N ASN A 52 -7.48 14.89 -11.99
CA ASN A 52 -6.82 15.62 -13.06
C ASN A 52 -5.70 16.54 -12.56
N ARG A 53 -5.31 16.40 -11.28
CA ARG A 53 -4.19 17.16 -10.69
C ARG A 53 -2.88 16.76 -11.35
N LEU A 54 -2.00 17.74 -11.54
CA LEU A 54 -0.65 17.49 -12.03
C LEU A 54 0.19 16.92 -10.89
N ILE A 55 0.75 15.73 -11.08
CA ILE A 55 1.68 15.10 -10.15
C ILE A 55 3.03 14.97 -10.81
N GLU A 56 4.08 15.44 -10.13
CA GLU A 56 5.47 15.25 -10.54
C GLU A 56 6.23 14.62 -9.37
N ILE A 57 7.01 13.59 -9.67
CA ILE A 57 7.78 12.84 -8.67
C ILE A 57 9.25 12.92 -9.03
N TYR A 58 10.05 13.35 -8.06
CA TYR A 58 11.49 13.47 -8.18
C TYR A 58 12.19 12.59 -7.14
N ILE A 59 13.24 11.91 -7.59
CA ILE A 59 14.19 11.19 -6.73
C ILE A 59 15.54 11.88 -6.93
N ASN A 60 16.09 12.48 -5.88
CA ASN A 60 17.36 13.22 -5.92
C ASN A 60 17.45 14.20 -7.12
N SER A 61 16.42 15.02 -7.29
CA SER A 61 16.25 16.00 -8.40
C SER A 61 16.01 15.41 -9.80
N LEU A 62 16.02 14.09 -9.95
CA LEU A 62 15.68 13.42 -11.21
C LEU A 62 14.17 13.20 -11.30
N LEU A 63 13.53 13.72 -12.36
CA LEU A 63 12.11 13.45 -12.63
C LEU A 63 11.93 11.98 -13.01
N VAL A 64 11.12 11.25 -12.25
CA VAL A 64 10.86 9.81 -12.49
C VAL A 64 9.43 9.53 -12.92
N ALA A 65 8.49 10.44 -12.64
CA ALA A 65 7.10 10.32 -13.09
C ALA A 65 6.43 11.68 -13.21
N LYS A 66 5.56 11.83 -14.22
CA LYS A 66 4.75 13.04 -14.42
C LYS A 66 3.40 12.68 -15.04
N THR A 67 2.30 12.96 -14.34
CA THR A 67 0.95 12.60 -14.80
C THR A 67 -0.05 13.73 -14.56
N THR A 68 -1.12 13.74 -15.37
CA THR A 68 -2.33 14.56 -15.17
C THR A 68 -3.57 13.69 -14.95
N SER A 69 -3.39 12.39 -14.76
CA SER A 69 -4.47 11.42 -14.57
C SER A 69 -4.22 10.46 -13.39
N PRO A 70 -3.77 10.96 -12.21
CA PRO A 70 -3.49 10.08 -11.09
C PRO A 70 -4.77 9.49 -10.49
N ILE A 71 -4.62 8.37 -9.78
CA ILE A 71 -5.61 7.86 -8.85
C ILE A 71 -5.19 8.24 -7.43
N LEU A 72 -6.03 9.00 -6.75
CA LEU A 72 -5.86 9.33 -5.33
C LEU A 72 -6.47 8.21 -4.51
N LEU A 73 -5.63 7.52 -3.74
CA LEU A 73 -6.08 6.53 -2.77
C LEU A 73 -6.14 7.18 -1.39
N VAL A 74 -7.32 7.13 -0.79
CA VAL A 74 -7.58 7.61 0.57
C VAL A 74 -7.89 6.41 1.45
N GLU A 75 -7.12 6.22 2.50
CA GLU A 75 -7.29 5.12 3.45
C GLU A 75 -7.39 5.67 4.87
N THR A 76 -8.34 5.14 5.65
CA THR A 76 -8.61 5.60 7.02
C THR A 76 -7.32 5.67 7.84
N GLY A 77 -7.02 6.87 8.36
CA GLY A 77 -5.89 7.11 9.24
C GLY A 77 -4.53 7.23 8.55
N LEU A 78 -4.46 7.18 7.21
CA LEU A 78 -3.22 7.28 6.45
C LEU A 78 -3.13 8.55 5.60
N PRO A 79 -1.92 9.01 5.25
CA PRO A 79 -1.77 10.04 4.23
C PRO A 79 -2.34 9.57 2.88
N ARG A 80 -2.90 10.53 2.13
CA ARG A 80 -3.31 10.29 0.74
C ARG A 80 -2.14 9.73 -0.06
N ARG A 81 -2.40 8.72 -0.89
CA ARG A 81 -1.41 8.17 -1.83
C ARG A 81 -1.82 8.51 -3.25
N PHE A 82 -0.83 8.75 -4.10
CA PHE A 82 -1.03 9.01 -5.52
C PHE A 82 -0.49 7.83 -6.29
N TYR A 83 -1.39 7.16 -7.00
CA TYR A 83 -1.08 6.08 -7.92
C TYR A 83 -0.98 6.67 -9.31
N ILE A 84 0.19 6.51 -9.91
CA ILE A 84 0.56 7.06 -11.20
C ILE A 84 0.40 5.94 -12.24
N PRO A 85 -0.31 6.16 -13.37
CA PRO A 85 -0.32 5.20 -14.46
C PRO A 85 1.10 4.83 -14.89
N LEU A 86 1.39 3.55 -15.09
CA LEU A 86 2.74 3.12 -15.48
C LEU A 86 3.23 3.73 -16.80
N SER A 87 2.31 4.15 -17.69
CA SER A 87 2.62 4.88 -18.93
C SER A 87 3.29 6.24 -18.70
N ASP A 88 3.09 6.82 -17.53
CA ASP A 88 3.52 8.18 -17.17
C ASP A 88 4.79 8.17 -16.30
N VAL A 89 5.43 7.01 -16.21
CA VAL A 89 6.58 6.72 -15.35
C VAL A 89 7.78 6.35 -16.22
N ILE A 90 8.94 6.90 -15.88
CA ILE A 90 10.20 6.55 -16.54
C ILE A 90 10.72 5.25 -15.93
N THR A 91 10.17 4.13 -16.39
CA THR A 91 10.41 2.80 -15.82
C THR A 91 11.85 2.30 -15.97
N SER A 92 12.66 2.91 -16.84
CA SER A 92 14.09 2.56 -16.99
C SER A 92 14.90 2.78 -15.71
N TYR A 93 14.42 3.61 -14.78
CA TYR A 93 15.04 3.82 -13.48
C TYR A 93 14.54 2.86 -12.39
N LEU A 94 13.58 1.99 -12.70
CA LEU A 94 12.92 1.13 -11.71
C LEU A 94 13.23 -0.34 -11.97
N ALA A 95 13.76 -1.02 -10.95
CA ALA A 95 14.02 -2.45 -10.97
C ALA A 95 13.15 -3.16 -9.94
N GLN A 96 12.34 -4.12 -10.38
CA GLN A 96 11.53 -4.93 -9.46
C GLN A 96 12.44 -5.71 -8.51
N ASN A 97 12.11 -5.69 -7.21
CA ASN A 97 12.85 -6.43 -6.20
C ASN A 97 12.04 -7.65 -5.70
N SER A 98 12.57 -8.45 -4.77
CA SER A 98 11.89 -9.64 -4.25
C SER A 98 10.86 -9.32 -3.15
N ARG A 99 10.80 -8.08 -2.68
CA ARG A 99 9.96 -7.69 -1.55
C ARG A 99 8.50 -7.61 -1.96
N LYS A 100 7.69 -8.32 -1.19
CA LYS A 100 6.24 -8.33 -1.29
C LYS A 100 5.63 -8.04 0.07
N ILE A 101 4.65 -7.13 0.11
CA ILE A 101 3.93 -6.83 1.34
C ILE A 101 2.43 -7.08 1.13
N PRO A 102 1.84 -7.99 1.91
CA PRO A 102 0.42 -8.27 1.80
C PRO A 102 -0.43 -7.16 2.44
N SER A 103 -1.60 -6.88 1.86
CA SER A 103 -2.61 -5.99 2.41
C SER A 103 -4.01 -6.59 2.23
N PRO A 104 -4.80 -6.74 3.30
CA PRO A 104 -6.17 -7.24 3.18
C PRO A 104 -7.09 -6.28 2.40
N TYR A 105 -6.69 -5.00 2.26
CA TYR A 105 -7.48 -3.98 1.57
C TYR A 105 -7.05 -3.72 0.12
N LYS A 106 -5.88 -4.21 -0.30
CA LYS A 106 -5.30 -3.86 -1.61
C LYS A 106 -4.72 -5.04 -2.38
N GLY A 107 -4.54 -6.19 -1.72
CA GLY A 107 -3.82 -7.34 -2.29
C GLY A 107 -2.34 -7.32 -1.93
N GLU A 108 -1.51 -7.93 -2.77
CA GLU A 108 -0.06 -8.02 -2.53
C GLU A 108 0.68 -6.90 -3.27
N ALA A 109 1.39 -6.05 -2.51
CA ALA A 109 2.24 -5.01 -3.06
C ALA A 109 3.57 -5.61 -3.52
N GLN A 110 3.96 -5.37 -4.77
CA GLN A 110 5.26 -5.71 -5.33
C GLN A 110 6.14 -4.46 -5.38
N TYR A 111 7.33 -4.52 -4.77
CA TYR A 111 8.22 -3.38 -4.64
C TYR A 111 9.26 -3.30 -5.76
N TYR A 112 9.73 -2.07 -5.97
CA TYR A 112 10.76 -1.68 -6.92
C TYR A 112 11.82 -0.82 -6.22
N ASP A 113 13.05 -1.00 -6.64
CA ASP A 113 14.19 -0.15 -6.31
C ASP A 113 14.36 0.90 -7.40
N PHE A 114 14.89 2.06 -7.04
CA PHE A 114 15.39 3.04 -7.99
C PHE A 114 16.87 2.75 -8.25
N LYS A 115 17.27 2.79 -9.52
CA LYS A 115 18.66 2.62 -9.96
C LYS A 115 18.97 3.60 -11.07
N ASN A 116 20.04 4.36 -10.91
CA ASN A 116 20.68 5.13 -11.98
C ASN A 116 22.19 4.80 -11.99
N GLU A 117 22.98 5.59 -12.72
CA GLU A 117 24.43 5.37 -12.81
C GLU A 117 25.18 5.72 -11.51
N GLU A 118 24.58 6.51 -10.63
CA GLU A 118 25.22 7.08 -9.43
C GLU A 118 24.85 6.31 -8.16
N GLU A 119 23.62 5.80 -8.07
CA GLU A 119 23.07 5.25 -6.83
C GLU A 119 21.95 4.22 -7.04
N SER A 120 21.61 3.55 -5.93
CA SER A 120 20.47 2.64 -5.82
C SER A 120 19.73 2.93 -4.51
N ILE A 121 18.41 3.05 -4.59
CA ILE A 121 17.53 3.27 -3.42
C ILE A 121 16.49 2.16 -3.39
N GLU A 122 16.50 1.38 -2.31
CA GLU A 122 15.61 0.24 -2.14
C GLU A 122 14.19 0.66 -1.73
N ASP A 123 13.20 -0.15 -2.14
CA ASP A 123 11.79 -0.04 -1.73
C ASP A 123 11.22 1.38 -1.92
N ILE A 124 11.47 1.97 -3.10
CA ILE A 124 11.13 3.37 -3.41
C ILE A 124 9.86 3.50 -4.26
N ALA A 125 9.32 2.39 -4.73
CA ALA A 125 8.02 2.35 -5.36
C ALA A 125 7.36 0.98 -5.18
N TRP A 126 6.05 0.92 -5.29
CA TRP A 126 5.31 -0.33 -5.29
C TRP A 126 4.10 -0.29 -6.23
N VAL A 127 3.72 -1.46 -6.71
CA VAL A 127 2.51 -1.69 -7.52
C VAL A 127 1.64 -2.74 -6.85
N TYR A 128 0.35 -2.72 -7.17
CA TYR A 128 -0.54 -3.85 -6.94
C TYR A 128 -0.90 -4.44 -8.31
N ASN A 129 -0.25 -5.55 -8.68
CA ASN A 129 -0.48 -6.20 -9.99
C ASN A 129 -1.88 -6.82 -10.09
N ASN A 130 -2.33 -7.40 -8.99
CA ASN A 130 -3.64 -8.03 -8.84
C ASN A 130 -4.34 -7.41 -7.61
N PRO A 131 -4.78 -6.14 -7.69
CA PRO A 131 -5.49 -5.54 -6.58
C PRO A 131 -6.84 -6.22 -6.38
N ILE A 132 -7.36 -6.17 -5.15
CA ILE A 132 -8.72 -6.67 -4.89
C ILE A 132 -9.76 -5.84 -5.66
N PRO A 133 -10.94 -6.40 -5.99
CA PRO A 133 -11.95 -5.72 -6.81
C PRO A 133 -12.29 -4.29 -6.36
N GLU A 134 -12.37 -4.07 -5.05
CA GLU A 134 -12.75 -2.80 -4.42
C GLU A 134 -11.77 -1.67 -4.72
N VAL A 135 -10.50 -1.97 -5.00
CA VAL A 135 -9.48 -1.00 -5.39
C VAL A 135 -8.91 -1.28 -6.78
N SER A 136 -9.67 -1.96 -7.65
CA SER A 136 -9.25 -2.27 -9.03
C SER A 136 -8.76 -1.07 -9.84
N ALA A 137 -9.19 0.15 -9.48
CA ALA A 137 -8.75 1.40 -10.10
C ALA A 137 -7.23 1.67 -10.02
N ILE A 138 -6.51 1.11 -9.03
CA ILE A 138 -5.04 1.26 -8.93
C ILE A 138 -4.26 0.18 -9.71
N GLN A 139 -4.95 -0.71 -10.42
CA GLN A 139 -4.29 -1.67 -11.30
C GLN A 139 -3.47 -0.93 -12.37
N ASN A 140 -2.32 -1.49 -12.75
CA ASN A 140 -1.37 -0.89 -13.71
C ASN A 140 -0.90 0.53 -13.31
N CYS A 141 -0.99 0.86 -12.02
CA CYS A 141 -0.45 2.07 -11.46
C CYS A 141 0.66 1.76 -10.44
N ILE A 142 1.54 2.73 -10.24
CA ILE A 142 2.65 2.66 -9.29
C ILE A 142 2.53 3.81 -8.28
N CYS A 143 2.90 3.55 -7.03
CA CYS A 143 2.93 4.55 -5.98
C CYS A 143 4.35 4.71 -5.44
N PHE A 144 4.71 5.94 -5.08
CA PHE A 144 5.98 6.28 -4.45
C PHE A 144 5.73 6.73 -3.00
N PRO A 145 6.60 6.37 -2.04
CA PRO A 145 6.46 6.78 -0.65
C PRO A 145 6.81 8.27 -0.55
N GLN A 146 5.81 9.10 -0.28
CA GLN A 146 5.95 10.55 -0.08
C GLN A 146 7.03 10.94 0.95
N GLY A 147 7.38 10.07 1.90
CA GLY A 147 8.46 10.32 2.87
C GLY A 147 9.88 10.23 2.29
N LYS A 148 10.05 9.57 1.13
CA LYS A 148 11.36 9.29 0.51
C LYS A 148 11.57 9.99 -0.84
N VAL A 149 10.55 10.65 -1.40
CA VAL A 149 10.61 11.33 -2.70
C VAL A 149 10.15 12.77 -2.57
N ASP A 150 10.57 13.64 -3.47
CA ASP A 150 9.97 14.96 -3.63
C ASP A 150 8.78 14.86 -4.56
N MET A 151 7.60 15.21 -4.04
CA MET A 151 6.34 15.12 -4.77
C MET A 151 5.75 16.51 -4.92
N TYR A 152 5.52 16.93 -6.16
CA TYR A 152 4.81 18.16 -6.45
C TYR A 152 3.39 17.85 -6.88
N VAL A 153 2.45 18.61 -6.36
CA VAL A 153 1.04 18.53 -6.73
C VAL A 153 0.59 19.91 -7.19
N ASP A 154 0.20 20.02 -8.45
CA ASP A 154 -0.11 21.29 -9.12
C ASP A 154 1.02 22.33 -8.98
N GLY A 155 2.27 21.88 -9.09
CA GLY A 155 3.47 22.70 -8.95
C GLY A 155 3.85 23.07 -7.52
N VAL A 156 3.11 22.60 -6.51
CA VAL A 156 3.41 22.84 -5.09
C VAL A 156 4.08 21.61 -4.48
N LEU A 157 5.26 21.80 -3.88
CA LEU A 157 5.97 20.74 -3.15
C LEU A 157 5.16 20.31 -1.93
N GLU A 158 4.85 19.02 -1.85
CA GLU A 158 4.13 18.43 -0.73
C GLU A 158 5.03 18.28 0.49
N THR A 159 4.47 18.50 1.68
CA THR A 159 5.16 18.16 2.93
C THR A 159 5.23 16.66 3.08
N ARG A 160 6.41 16.14 3.39
CA ARG A 160 6.61 14.71 3.65
C ARG A 160 5.81 14.30 4.90
N PRO A 161 4.82 13.40 4.78
CA PRO A 161 4.04 12.98 5.93
C PRO A 161 4.90 12.13 6.87
N LYS A 162 4.67 12.24 8.18
CA LYS A 162 5.16 11.27 9.16
C LYS A 162 4.11 10.19 9.32
N THR A 163 4.45 8.96 9.02
CA THR A 163 3.60 7.79 9.22
C THR A 163 4.15 6.93 10.36
N ARG A 164 3.30 6.05 10.90
CA ARG A 164 3.70 5.07 11.93
C ARG A 164 4.67 3.99 11.43
N TRP A 165 5.07 4.06 10.17
CA TRP A 165 5.95 3.11 9.49
C TRP A 165 7.24 3.75 8.98
N ASP A 166 7.45 5.04 9.30
CA ASP A 166 8.73 5.74 9.14
C ASP A 166 9.56 5.63 10.43
#